data_AF-A0A5N5TC64-F1
#
_entry.id   AF-A0A5N5TC64-F1
#
_cell.length_a   1.000
_cell.length_b   1.000
_cell.length_c   1.000
_cell.angle_alpha   90.00
_cell.angle_beta   90.00
_cell.angle_gamma   90.00
#
_symmetry.space_group_name_H-M   'P 1'
#
loop_
_entity.id
_entity.type
_entity.pdbx_description
1 polymer ?
#
loop_
_entity_poly.entity_id
_entity_poly.type
_entity_poly.pdbx_seq_one_letter_code
_entity_poly.pdbx_strand_id
1 'polypeptide(L)'
;MVRDPVERAISWYYYVRAPWYFVERKNAFPDIPLPSSSWLRKDYETCVRKKDKECRYEEGQVRPDFAQLTEFFCGQDHNCTGFNTEFALKRAIENVEKHYAVVGILEEMNMTLTVLEHYIPRFFKGAKDLL
;
A
#
# COMPACT_ATOMS: atom_id res chain seq x y z
N MET A 1 -9.96 2.38 0.04
CA MET A 1 -9.69 1.40 -1.03
C MET A 1 -8.52 0.54 -0.62
N VAL A 2 -8.62 -0.77 -0.83
CA VAL A 2 -7.51 -1.71 -0.71
C VAL A 2 -7.30 -2.41 -2.06
N ARG A 3 -6.19 -3.14 -2.21
CA ARG A 3 -5.80 -3.87 -3.42
C ARG A 3 -5.24 -5.21 -2.99
N ASP A 4 -5.23 -6.20 -3.87
CA ASP A 4 -4.50 -7.44 -3.63
C ASP A 4 -3.08 -7.14 -3.07
N PRO A 5 -2.66 -7.80 -1.96
CA PRO A 5 -1.41 -7.48 -1.29
C PRO A 5 -0.16 -7.64 -2.16
N VAL A 6 -0.14 -8.64 -3.03
CA VAL A 6 1.01 -8.94 -3.90
C VAL A 6 1.07 -7.92 -5.03
N GLU A 7 -0.05 -7.69 -5.70
CA GLU A 7 -0.18 -6.69 -6.76
C GLU A 7 0.16 -5.28 -6.27
N ARG A 8 -0.25 -4.94 -5.04
CA ARG A 8 0.11 -3.66 -4.42
C ARG A 8 1.62 -3.55 -4.16
N ALA A 9 2.24 -4.64 -3.68
CA ALA A 9 3.69 -4.67 -3.44
C ALA A 9 4.49 -4.52 -4.74
N ILE A 10 4.08 -5.20 -5.81
CA ILE A 10 4.68 -5.08 -7.15
C ILE A 10 4.50 -3.65 -7.69
N SER A 11 3.29 -3.10 -7.58
CA SER A 11 2.99 -1.72 -7.97
C SER A 11 3.90 -0.72 -7.26
N TRP A 12 4.06 -0.84 -5.94
CA TRP A 12 4.97 0.01 -5.16
C TRP A 12 6.43 -0.18 -5.57
N TYR A 13 6.85 -1.43 -5.80
CA TYR A 13 8.21 -1.76 -6.21
C TYR A 13 8.64 -0.99 -7.48
N TYR A 14 7.77 -0.94 -8.49
CA TYR A 14 8.06 -0.20 -9.71
C TYR A 14 7.83 1.30 -9.57
N TYR A 15 6.85 1.74 -8.79
CA TYR A 15 6.58 3.15 -8.51
C TYR A 15 7.82 3.86 -7.95
N VAL A 16 8.43 3.30 -6.89
CA VAL A 16 9.63 3.90 -6.27
C VAL A 16 10.88 3.80 -7.13
N ARG A 17 10.83 3.10 -8.27
CA ARG A 17 11.92 2.98 -9.26
C ARG A 17 11.73 3.87 -10.47
N ALA A 18 10.58 4.53 -10.59
CA ALA A 18 10.29 5.36 -11.73
C ALA A 18 11.23 6.59 -11.75
N PRO A 19 11.72 7.02 -12.94
CA PRO A 19 12.65 8.14 -13.04
C PRO A 19 12.12 9.43 -12.39
N TRP A 20 10.83 9.71 -12.59
CA TRP A 20 10.19 10.92 -12.07
C TRP A 20 10.21 10.97 -10.53
N TYR A 21 10.05 9.82 -9.84
CA TYR A 21 10.07 9.73 -8.39
C TYR A 21 11.41 10.23 -7.80
N PHE A 22 12.53 9.85 -8.44
CA PHE A 22 13.86 10.30 -7.98
C PHE A 22 14.24 11.69 -8.46
N VAL A 23 13.78 12.11 -9.64
CA VAL A 23 14.02 13.50 -10.11
C VAL A 23 13.37 14.49 -9.14
N GLU A 24 12.11 14.28 -8.79
CA GLU A 24 11.40 15.11 -7.83
C GLU A 24 12.05 15.07 -6.44
N ARG A 25 12.39 13.86 -5.96
CA ARG A 25 13.05 13.70 -4.65
C ARG A 25 14.44 14.33 -4.61
N LYS A 26 15.21 14.27 -5.69
CA LYS A 26 16.53 14.89 -5.79
C LYS A 26 16.44 16.41 -5.81
N ASN A 27 15.41 16.96 -6.46
CA ASN A 27 15.14 18.39 -6.43
C ASN A 27 14.75 18.87 -5.02
N ALA A 28 13.92 18.10 -4.31
CA ALA A 28 13.52 18.41 -2.94
C ALA A 28 14.64 18.17 -1.90
N PHE A 29 15.49 17.17 -2.13
CA PHE A 29 16.55 16.75 -1.22
C PHE A 29 17.87 16.54 -1.98
N PRO A 30 18.61 17.62 -2.30
CA PRO A 30 19.81 17.57 -3.14
C PRO A 30 20.94 16.72 -2.56
N ASP A 31 21.01 16.52 -1.24
CA ASP A 31 22.08 15.75 -0.60
C ASP A 31 21.87 14.24 -0.67
N ILE A 32 20.65 13.78 -1.00
CA ILE A 32 20.37 12.35 -1.10
C ILE A 32 21.05 11.77 -2.35
N PRO A 33 21.86 10.70 -2.23
CA PRO A 33 22.49 10.07 -3.37
C PRO A 33 21.43 9.41 -4.27
N LEU A 34 21.66 9.45 -5.58
CA LEU A 34 20.83 8.70 -6.51
C LEU A 34 21.11 7.19 -6.35
N PRO A 35 20.09 6.34 -6.47
CA PRO A 35 20.28 4.89 -6.46
C PRO A 35 21.11 4.44 -7.66
N SER A 36 21.75 3.28 -7.55
CA SER A 36 22.51 2.71 -8.66
C SER A 36 21.61 2.35 -9.84
N SER A 37 22.15 2.42 -11.05
CA SER A 37 21.45 1.97 -12.26
C SER A 37 21.05 0.49 -12.18
N SER A 38 21.88 -0.34 -11.54
CA SER A 38 21.59 -1.76 -11.31
C SER A 38 20.38 -1.99 -10.40
N TRP A 39 20.15 -1.12 -9.42
CA TRP A 39 18.99 -1.19 -8.54
C TRP A 39 17.71 -0.75 -9.27
N LEU A 40 17.79 0.33 -10.06
CA LEU A 40 16.67 0.87 -10.83
C LEU A 40 16.15 -0.11 -11.89
N ARG A 41 17.04 -0.84 -12.55
CA ARG A 41 16.70 -1.78 -13.64
C ARG A 41 16.32 -3.18 -13.16
N LYS A 42 16.47 -3.49 -11.88
CA LYS A 42 16.20 -4.83 -11.35
C LYS A 42 14.70 -5.10 -11.34
N ASP A 43 14.27 -6.20 -11.95
CA ASP A 43 12.88 -6.68 -11.89
C ASP A 43 12.52 -7.27 -10.52
N TYR A 44 11.22 -7.36 -10.26
CA TYR A 44 10.68 -7.81 -8.97
C TYR A 44 11.03 -9.27 -8.67
N GLU A 45 10.95 -10.14 -9.66
CA GLU A 45 11.19 -11.58 -9.55
C GLU A 45 12.64 -11.87 -9.13
N THR A 46 13.59 -11.19 -9.76
CA THR A 46 15.01 -11.27 -9.42
C THR A 46 15.26 -10.77 -8.00
N CYS A 47 14.59 -9.68 -7.60
CA CYS A 47 14.65 -9.17 -6.24
C CYS A 47 14.22 -10.25 -5.23
N VAL A 48 13.01 -10.82 -5.42
CA VAL A 48 12.44 -11.84 -4.53
C VAL A 48 13.35 -13.08 -4.47
N ARG A 49 13.84 -13.57 -5.62
CA ARG A 49 14.73 -14.73 -5.68
C ARG A 49 16.05 -14.50 -4.97
N LYS A 50 16.62 -13.30 -5.07
CA LYS A 50 17.84 -12.91 -4.35
C LYS A 50 17.61 -12.58 -2.87
N LYS A 51 16.35 -12.50 -2.45
CA LYS A 51 15.95 -12.09 -1.10
C LYS A 51 16.50 -10.71 -0.73
N ASP A 52 16.52 -9.79 -1.69
CA ASP A 52 16.94 -8.42 -1.42
C ASP A 52 16.02 -7.78 -0.37
N LYS A 53 16.53 -6.80 0.38
CA LYS A 53 15.87 -6.27 1.59
C LYS A 53 14.46 -5.74 1.30
N GLU A 54 14.28 -5.05 0.17
CA GLU A 54 13.03 -4.37 -0.18
C GLU A 54 11.87 -5.33 -0.53
N CYS A 55 12.16 -6.54 -0.98
CA CYS A 55 11.20 -7.53 -1.47
C CYS A 55 11.18 -8.81 -0.62
N ARG A 56 11.64 -8.70 0.64
CA ARG A 56 11.66 -9.80 1.60
C ARG A 56 10.59 -9.63 2.67
N TYR A 57 9.70 -10.60 2.84
CA TYR A 57 8.56 -10.50 3.75
C TYR A 57 8.72 -11.50 4.91
N GLU A 58 9.56 -11.15 5.88
CA GLU A 58 9.80 -11.98 7.07
C GLU A 58 8.79 -11.67 8.16
N GLU A 59 8.28 -12.70 8.85
CA GLU A 59 7.32 -12.52 9.95
C GLU A 59 7.91 -11.68 11.09
N GLY A 60 7.10 -10.75 11.61
CA GLY A 60 7.50 -9.79 12.64
C GLY A 60 8.43 -8.67 12.14
N GLN A 61 8.83 -8.67 10.87
CA GLN A 61 9.74 -7.64 10.35
C GLN A 61 9.07 -6.27 10.37
N VAL A 62 9.66 -5.34 11.13
CA VAL A 62 9.25 -3.93 11.14
C VAL A 62 9.92 -3.21 9.98
N ARG A 63 9.12 -2.46 9.22
CA ARG A 63 9.59 -1.62 8.12
C ARG A 63 9.28 -0.15 8.43
N PRO A 64 10.17 0.79 8.09
CA PRO A 64 9.98 2.21 8.38
C PRO A 64 8.88 2.86 7.51
N ASP A 65 8.62 2.28 6.34
CA ASP A 65 7.47 2.59 5.51
C ASP A 65 6.27 1.77 5.98
N PHE A 66 5.10 2.42 6.14
CA PHE A 66 3.78 1.80 6.33
C PHE A 66 3.43 0.96 5.11
N ALA A 67 4.24 -0.05 4.84
CA ALA A 67 4.27 -0.80 3.59
C ALA A 67 3.27 -1.92 3.63
N GLN A 68 2.35 -1.96 4.61
CA GLN A 68 1.42 -3.05 4.83
C GLN A 68 0.02 -2.51 5.05
N LEU A 69 -0.94 -3.07 4.32
CA LEU A 69 -2.35 -2.69 4.46
C LEU A 69 -2.86 -2.88 5.89
N THR A 70 -2.39 -3.93 6.58
CA THR A 70 -2.76 -4.22 7.95
C THR A 70 -2.42 -3.07 8.91
N GLU A 71 -1.24 -2.45 8.76
CA GLU A 71 -0.80 -1.34 9.63
C GLU A 71 -1.74 -0.13 9.49
N PHE A 72 -2.20 0.19 8.28
CA PHE A 72 -3.16 1.29 8.04
C PHE A 72 -4.49 1.10 8.79
N PHE A 73 -5.00 -0.13 8.82
CA PHE A 73 -6.27 -0.41 9.49
C PHE A 73 -6.12 -0.69 10.98
N CYS A 74 -4.99 -1.26 11.41
CA CYS A 74 -4.73 -1.53 12.81
C CYS A 74 -4.61 -0.22 13.62
N GLY A 75 -3.93 0.78 13.07
CA GLY A 75 -3.78 2.10 13.68
C GLY A 75 -2.36 2.38 14.15
N GLN A 76 -2.23 3.28 15.14
CA GLN A 76 -0.94 3.85 15.59
C GLN A 76 -0.37 3.17 16.84
N ASP A 77 -0.94 2.04 17.28
CA ASP A 77 -0.41 1.26 18.40
C ASP A 77 0.94 0.64 18.01
N HIS A 78 1.89 0.57 18.94
CA HIS A 78 3.18 -0.06 18.65
C HIS A 78 3.05 -1.52 18.22
N ASN A 79 2.07 -2.25 18.76
CA ASN A 79 1.77 -3.64 18.40
C ASN A 79 1.15 -3.78 17.00
N CYS A 80 0.73 -2.69 16.36
CA CYS A 80 0.32 -2.71 14.96
C CYS A 80 1.50 -2.86 14.01
N THR A 81 2.74 -2.61 14.47
CA THR A 81 3.94 -2.75 13.65
C THR A 81 4.35 -4.20 13.49
N GLY A 82 5.00 -4.50 12.37
CA GLY A 82 5.57 -5.81 12.10
C GLY A 82 4.75 -6.63 11.11
N PHE A 83 5.45 -7.28 10.18
CA PHE A 83 4.83 -8.06 9.13
C PHE A 83 4.10 -9.31 9.65
N ASN A 84 2.86 -9.49 9.22
CA ASN A 84 2.06 -10.70 9.48
C ASN A 84 1.87 -11.02 10.98
N THR A 85 1.77 -10.02 11.85
CA THR A 85 1.53 -10.25 13.28
C THR A 85 0.04 -10.49 13.57
N GLU A 86 -0.25 -11.42 14.49
CA GLU A 86 -1.63 -11.78 14.86
C GLU A 86 -2.40 -10.61 15.47
N PHE A 87 -1.74 -9.83 16.33
CA PHE A 87 -2.35 -8.64 16.95
C PHE A 87 -2.78 -7.63 15.88
N ALA A 88 -1.89 -7.29 14.96
CA ALA A 88 -2.16 -6.29 13.95
C ALA A 88 -3.31 -6.72 13.03
N LEU A 89 -3.33 -8.00 12.63
CA LEU A 89 -4.41 -8.56 11.81
C LEU A 89 -5.77 -8.49 12.53
N LYS A 90 -5.85 -8.96 13.78
CA LYS A 90 -7.10 -8.97 14.55
C LYS A 90 -7.63 -7.55 14.75
N ARG A 91 -6.75 -6.62 15.14
CA ARG A 91 -7.13 -5.21 15.35
C ARG A 91 -7.54 -4.53 14.05
N ALA A 92 -6.85 -4.81 12.94
CA ALA A 92 -7.21 -4.28 11.62
C ALA A 92 -8.61 -4.73 11.19
N ILE A 93 -8.92 -6.02 11.32
CA ILE A 93 -10.26 -6.57 11.01
C ILE A 93 -11.32 -5.90 11.90
N GLU A 94 -11.08 -5.87 13.22
CA GLU A 94 -12.01 -5.24 14.16
C GLU A 94 -12.28 -3.77 13.80
N ASN A 95 -11.25 -3.02 13.44
CA ASN A 95 -11.39 -1.62 13.06
C ASN A 95 -12.16 -1.47 11.74
N VAL A 96 -11.86 -2.30 10.73
CA VAL A 96 -12.60 -2.31 9.46
C VAL A 96 -14.10 -2.54 9.70
N GLU A 97 -14.45 -3.52 10.53
CA GLU A 97 -15.85 -3.87 10.82
C GLU A 97 -16.59 -2.81 11.62
N LYS A 98 -15.91 -2.16 12.59
CA LYS A 98 -16.57 -1.25 13.55
C LYS A 98 -16.50 0.22 13.18
N HIS A 99 -15.49 0.64 12.43
CA HIS A 99 -15.13 2.06 12.31
C HIS A 99 -15.05 2.58 10.87
N TYR A 100 -15.14 1.70 9.86
CA TYR A 100 -15.16 2.12 8.45
C TYR A 100 -16.55 1.96 7.86
N ALA A 101 -17.08 3.04 7.30
CA ALA A 101 -18.37 3.04 6.62
C ALA A 101 -18.38 2.09 5.40
N VAL A 102 -17.32 2.16 4.58
CA VAL A 102 -17.12 1.31 3.40
C VAL A 102 -15.61 1.11 3.20
N VAL A 103 -15.18 -0.14 3.01
CA VAL A 103 -13.83 -0.48 2.53
C VAL A 103 -13.96 -1.23 1.20
N GLY A 104 -13.71 -0.54 0.10
CA GLY A 104 -13.74 -1.15 -1.23
C GLY A 104 -12.40 -1.69 -1.69
N ILE A 105 -12.43 -2.58 -2.68
CA ILE A 105 -11.27 -3.14 -3.36
C ILE A 105 -11.09 -2.49 -4.74
N LEU A 106 -9.85 -2.26 -5.15
CA LEU A 106 -9.52 -1.54 -6.38
C LEU A 106 -9.96 -2.33 -7.63
N GLU A 107 -9.88 -3.65 -7.54
CA GLU A 107 -10.25 -4.61 -8.56
C GLU A 107 -11.76 -4.58 -8.87
N GLU A 108 -12.59 -4.17 -7.90
CA GLU A 108 -14.05 -4.03 -8.03
C GLU A 108 -14.50 -2.58 -7.80
N MET A 109 -13.85 -1.63 -8.49
CA MET A 109 -14.15 -0.20 -8.34
C MET A 109 -15.62 0.13 -8.63
N ASN A 110 -16.20 -0.45 -9.69
CA ASN A 110 -17.60 -0.23 -10.06
C ASN A 110 -18.57 -0.67 -8.96
N MET A 111 -18.30 -1.79 -8.29
CA MET A 111 -19.09 -2.24 -7.14
C MET A 111 -18.92 -1.29 -5.97
N THR A 112 -17.67 -0.91 -5.66
CA THR A 112 -17.37 0.01 -4.55
C THR A 112 -18.09 1.35 -4.72
N LEU A 113 -18.04 1.94 -5.90
CA LEU A 113 -18.73 3.21 -6.18
C LEU A 113 -20.24 3.07 -6.11
N THR A 114 -20.79 1.94 -6.57
CA THR A 114 -22.23 1.64 -6.42
C THR A 114 -22.62 1.63 -4.93
N VAL A 115 -21.83 0.97 -4.07
CA VAL A 115 -22.07 0.95 -2.62
C VAL A 115 -21.98 2.36 -2.03
N LEU A 116 -20.94 3.13 -2.39
CA LEU A 116 -20.76 4.50 -1.90
C LEU A 116 -21.89 5.44 -2.31
N GLU A 117 -22.38 5.33 -3.55
CA GLU A 117 -23.53 6.09 -4.05
C GLU A 117 -24.80 5.86 -3.23
N HIS A 118 -25.05 4.61 -2.85
CA HIS A 118 -26.26 4.26 -2.10
C HIS A 118 -26.10 4.52 -0.59
N TYR A 119 -24.90 4.30 -0.04
CA TYR A 119 -24.64 4.42 1.39
C TYR A 119 -24.38 5.87 1.82
N ILE A 120 -23.70 6.66 0.99
CA ILE A 120 -23.33 8.06 1.27
C ILE A 120 -23.64 8.98 0.07
N PRO A 121 -24.91 9.05 -0.38
CA PRO A 121 -25.31 9.73 -1.62
C PRO A 121 -24.99 11.22 -1.64
N ARG A 122 -24.94 11.88 -0.48
CA ARG A 122 -24.61 13.31 -0.39
C ARG A 122 -23.26 13.64 -1.04
N PHE A 123 -22.29 12.74 -0.96
CA PHE A 123 -20.95 12.94 -1.50
C PHE A 123 -20.72 12.18 -2.81
N PHE A 124 -21.33 11.00 -2.97
CA PHE A 124 -20.97 10.09 -4.06
C PHE A 124 -22.01 10.00 -5.18
N LYS A 125 -23.17 10.64 -5.10
CA LYS A 125 -24.18 10.58 -6.16
C LYS A 125 -23.59 10.99 -7.53
N GLY A 126 -23.64 10.09 -8.50
CA GLY A 126 -23.11 10.29 -9.85
C GLY A 126 -21.60 10.00 -9.98
N ALA A 127 -20.95 9.44 -8.95
CA ALA A 127 -19.53 9.10 -9.00
C ALA A 127 -19.22 8.05 -10.08
N LYS A 128 -20.17 7.14 -10.37
CA LYS A 128 -20.01 6.15 -11.45
C LYS A 128 -20.04 6.77 -12.84
N ASP A 129 -20.65 7.95 -13.00
CA ASP A 129 -20.73 8.62 -14.30
C ASP A 129 -19.41 9.29 -14.70
N LEU A 130 -18.40 9.29 -13.81
CA LEU A 130 -17.07 9.87 -14.00
C LEU A 130 -15.99 8.83 -14.37
N LEU A 131 -16.31 7.54 -14.35
CA LEU A 131 -15.43 6.45 -14.78
C LEU A 131 -15.67 6.10 -16.25
#